data_AF-A0A7S0J744-F1
#
_entry.id   AF-A0A7S0J744-F1
#
_cell.length_a   1.000
_cell.length_b   1.000
_cell.length_c   1.000
_cell.angle_alpha   90.00
_cell.angle_beta   90.00
_cell.angle_gamma   90.00
#
_symmetry.space_group_name_H-M   'P 1'
#
loop_
_entity.id
_entity.type
_entity.pdbx_description
1 polymer ?
#
loop_
_entity_poly.entity_id
_entity_poly.type
_entity_poly.pdbx_seq_one_letter_code
_entity_poly.pdbx_strand_id
1 'polypeptide(L)'
;MVLYARQDLLTRDSLELPDTWEELLALATRYNGTDLNNDTQPDFGICWPADEFNLAKLAMAIHASIMQSTGVAQGLFFNLRTGEPLLEQQGAAHSFALLEQLLALSPFAAYGPNHAAFDGHALDFKQGRCAFLAGTQ
;
A
#
# COMPACT_ATOMS: atom_id res chain seq x y z
N MET A 1 -3.43 1.68 -11.83
CA MET A 1 -3.37 0.85 -10.60
C MET A 1 -4.27 1.52 -9.60
N VAL A 2 -5.04 0.75 -8.83
CA VAL A 2 -6.05 1.30 -7.92
C VAL A 2 -5.94 0.62 -6.56
N LEU A 3 -6.49 1.29 -5.54
CA LEU A 3 -6.65 0.73 -4.20
C LEU A 3 -8.05 0.14 -4.10
N TYR A 4 -8.15 -1.13 -3.71
CA TYR A 4 -9.41 -1.77 -3.36
C TYR A 4 -9.49 -1.95 -1.85
N ALA A 5 -10.68 -1.82 -1.31
CA ALA A 5 -10.96 -1.98 0.11
C ALA A 5 -12.10 -2.99 0.33
N ARG A 6 -11.99 -3.78 1.39
CA ARG A 6 -13.06 -4.66 1.87
C ARG A 6 -14.12 -3.83 2.61
N GLN A 7 -15.13 -3.40 1.87
CA GLN A 7 -16.22 -2.56 2.39
C GLN A 7 -16.96 -3.21 3.57
N ASP A 8 -17.08 -4.54 3.58
CA ASP A 8 -17.71 -5.30 4.66
C ASP A 8 -16.95 -5.16 5.99
N LEU A 9 -15.62 -5.12 5.97
CA LEU A 9 -14.81 -4.88 7.17
C LEU A 9 -15.01 -3.46 7.71
N LEU A 10 -14.99 -2.47 6.81
CA LEU A 10 -15.20 -1.06 7.15
C LEU A 10 -16.59 -0.85 7.76
N THR A 11 -17.63 -1.41 7.15
CA THR A 11 -19.00 -1.32 7.66
C THR A 11 -19.17 -2.05 8.99
N ARG A 12 -18.59 -3.25 9.16
CA ARG A 12 -18.61 -4.01 10.43
C ARG A 12 -18.05 -3.18 11.58
N ASP A 13 -16.95 -2.48 11.33
CA ASP A 13 -16.21 -1.74 12.36
C ASP A 13 -16.61 -0.27 12.46
N SER A 14 -17.62 0.16 11.69
CA SER A 14 -18.08 1.56 11.60
C SER A 14 -16.94 2.53 11.22
N LEU A 15 -16.11 2.14 10.26
CA LEU A 15 -14.99 2.90 9.72
C LEU A 15 -15.31 3.40 8.31
N GLU A 16 -14.73 4.54 7.94
CA GLU A 16 -14.83 5.11 6.60
C GLU A 16 -13.67 4.66 5.71
N LEU A 17 -13.79 4.90 4.40
CA LEU A 17 -12.67 4.72 3.48
C LEU A 17 -11.56 5.73 3.79
N PRO A 18 -10.27 5.35 3.68
CA PRO A 18 -9.18 6.28 3.92
C PRO A 18 -9.07 7.31 2.78
N ASP A 19 -8.98 8.59 3.14
CA ASP A 19 -8.74 9.70 2.21
C ASP A 19 -7.24 10.03 2.09
N THR A 20 -6.46 9.64 3.10
CA THR A 20 -5.00 9.86 3.16
C THR A 20 -4.21 8.56 3.25
N TRP A 21 -2.92 8.63 2.93
CA TRP A 21 -2.04 7.48 3.06
C TRP A 21 -1.80 7.10 4.52
N GLU A 22 -1.80 8.07 5.42
CA GLU A 22 -1.65 7.87 6.87
C GLU A 22 -2.88 7.15 7.45
N GLU A 23 -4.08 7.51 7.00
CA GLU A 23 -5.31 6.79 7.33
C GLU A 23 -5.30 5.37 6.77
N LEU A 24 -4.87 5.17 5.52
CA LEU A 24 -4.71 3.84 4.95
C LEU A 24 -3.74 3.00 5.79
N LEU A 25 -2.59 3.57 6.17
CA LEU A 25 -1.60 2.88 7.01
C LEU A 25 -2.19 2.52 8.37
N ALA A 26 -2.92 3.44 9.00
CA ALA A 26 -3.57 3.20 10.29
C ALA A 26 -4.60 2.07 10.21
N LEU A 27 -5.46 2.08 9.19
CA LEU A 27 -6.47 1.03 8.95
C LEU A 27 -5.82 -0.31 8.61
N ALA A 28 -4.83 -0.32 7.71
CA ALA A 28 -4.10 -1.54 7.36
C ALA A 28 -3.40 -2.13 8.61
N THR A 29 -2.78 -1.28 9.44
CA THR A 29 -2.15 -1.71 10.70
C THR A 29 -3.17 -2.30 11.66
N ARG A 30 -4.36 -1.70 11.78
CA ARG A 30 -5.45 -2.19 12.63
C ARG A 30 -5.90 -3.59 12.25
N TYR A 31 -5.99 -3.89 10.95
CA TYR A 31 -6.44 -5.19 10.45
C TYR A 31 -5.33 -6.24 10.38
N ASN A 32 -4.08 -5.82 10.32
CA ASN A 32 -2.95 -6.73 10.21
C ASN A 32 -2.84 -7.65 11.44
N GLY A 33 -2.74 -8.95 11.20
CA GLY A 33 -2.67 -9.99 12.22
C GLY A 33 -4.02 -10.39 12.82
N THR A 34 -5.13 -9.82 12.34
CA THR A 34 -6.49 -10.22 12.76
C THR A 34 -7.09 -11.22 11.77
N ASP A 35 -8.10 -11.98 12.19
CA ASP A 35 -8.83 -12.89 11.30
C ASP A 35 -9.95 -12.11 10.57
N LEU A 36 -9.79 -11.96 9.25
CA LEU A 36 -10.66 -11.16 8.38
C LEU A 36 -11.64 -12.01 7.58
N ASN A 37 -11.41 -13.32 7.50
CA ASN A 37 -12.23 -14.26 6.71
C ASN A 37 -12.87 -15.38 7.57
N ASN A 38 -12.66 -15.37 8.89
CA ASN A 38 -13.10 -16.35 9.88
C ASN A 38 -12.50 -17.75 9.69
N ASP A 39 -11.27 -17.84 9.18
CA ASP A 39 -10.54 -19.11 8.99
C ASP A 39 -9.62 -19.46 10.18
N THR A 40 -9.65 -18.68 11.26
CA THR A 40 -8.82 -18.78 12.47
C THR A 40 -7.32 -18.51 12.28
N GLN A 41 -6.91 -18.03 11.10
CA GLN A 41 -5.54 -17.63 10.80
C GLN A 41 -5.39 -16.10 10.82
N PRO A 42 -4.21 -15.58 11.17
CA PRO A 42 -3.95 -14.14 11.05
C PRO A 42 -3.87 -13.73 9.58
N ASP A 43 -4.58 -12.67 9.23
CA ASP A 43 -4.60 -12.05 7.91
C ASP A 43 -3.79 -10.75 7.87
N PHE A 44 -3.74 -10.10 6.70
CA PHE A 44 -2.85 -8.99 6.41
C PHE A 44 -3.60 -7.66 6.27
N GLY A 45 -2.90 -6.58 6.58
CA GLY A 45 -3.45 -5.23 6.39
C GLY A 45 -3.69 -4.92 4.92
N ILE A 46 -2.71 -5.22 4.06
CA ILE A 46 -2.78 -4.84 2.65
C ILE A 46 -2.02 -5.82 1.75
N CYS A 47 -2.64 -6.24 0.67
CA CYS A 47 -2.03 -7.07 -0.36
C CYS A 47 -1.27 -6.21 -1.37
N TRP A 48 0.01 -6.51 -1.58
CA TRP A 48 0.91 -5.81 -2.50
C TRP A 48 1.45 -6.76 -3.58
N PRO A 49 1.65 -6.29 -4.82
CA PRO A 49 2.27 -7.08 -5.87
C PRO A 49 3.69 -7.48 -5.47
N ALA A 50 4.04 -8.73 -5.74
CA ALA A 50 5.37 -9.28 -5.47
C ALA A 50 6.35 -9.08 -6.63
N ASP A 51 5.88 -8.72 -7.83
CA ASP A 51 6.75 -8.42 -8.96
C ASP A 51 7.26 -6.98 -8.91
N GLU A 52 8.54 -6.81 -9.24
CA GLU A 52 9.25 -5.53 -9.16
C GLU A 52 8.59 -4.44 -10.00
N PHE A 53 8.04 -4.77 -11.16
CA PHE A 53 7.47 -3.80 -12.08
C PHE A 53 6.19 -3.17 -11.54
N ASN A 54 5.27 -3.98 -11.02
CA ASN A 54 4.04 -3.47 -10.43
C ASN A 54 4.30 -2.81 -9.08
N LEU A 55 5.24 -3.32 -8.28
CA LEU A 55 5.67 -2.68 -7.04
C LEU A 55 6.26 -1.28 -7.31
N ALA A 56 7.14 -1.15 -8.30
CA ALA A 56 7.72 0.14 -8.69
C ALA A 56 6.66 1.13 -9.17
N LYS A 57 5.64 0.69 -9.91
CA LYS A 57 4.53 1.56 -10.32
C LYS A 57 3.72 2.09 -9.14
N LEU A 58 3.42 1.26 -8.13
CA LEU A 58 2.75 1.72 -6.91
C LEU A 58 3.63 2.69 -6.13
N ALA A 59 4.91 2.35 -5.98
CA ALA A 59 5.87 3.22 -5.30
C ALA A 59 5.94 4.60 -5.95
N MET A 60 6.00 4.65 -7.28
CA MET A 60 5.95 5.90 -8.03
C MET A 60 4.63 6.65 -7.85
N ALA A 61 3.48 5.96 -7.83
CA ALA A 61 2.18 6.61 -7.67
C ALA A 61 2.04 7.27 -6.29
N ILE A 62 2.46 6.57 -5.22
CA ILE A 62 2.47 7.10 -3.85
C ILE A 62 3.45 8.26 -3.75
N HIS A 63 4.69 8.08 -4.22
CA HIS A 63 5.70 9.13 -4.20
C HIS A 63 5.25 10.38 -4.97
N ALA A 64 4.64 10.22 -6.14
CA ALA A 64 4.11 11.33 -6.93
C ALA A 64 2.99 12.07 -6.22
N SER A 65 2.04 11.37 -5.59
CA SER A 65 0.94 12.01 -4.85
C SER A 65 1.44 12.86 -3.68
N ILE A 66 2.57 12.49 -3.07
CA ILE A 66 3.20 13.23 -1.97
C ILE A 66 4.02 14.42 -2.49
N MET A 67 4.88 14.18 -3.49
CA MET A 67 5.77 15.21 -4.04
C MET A 67 5.03 16.29 -4.85
N GLN A 68 3.87 15.95 -5.42
CA GLN A 68 3.09 16.82 -6.31
C GLN A 68 1.72 17.18 -5.74
N SER A 69 1.61 17.27 -4.40
CA SER A 69 0.35 17.53 -3.69
C SER A 69 -0.36 18.82 -4.09
N THR A 70 0.37 19.81 -4.64
CA THR A 70 -0.17 21.08 -5.16
C THR A 70 -0.03 21.23 -6.68
N GLY A 71 0.49 20.21 -7.37
CA GLY A 71 0.58 20.15 -8.82
C GLY A 71 1.92 19.63 -9.35
N VAL A 72 1.90 19.17 -10.61
CA VAL A 72 3.05 18.51 -11.27
C VAL A 72 4.28 19.41 -11.45
N ALA A 73 4.11 20.74 -11.38
CA ALA A 73 5.20 21.71 -11.48
C ALA A 73 6.22 21.61 -10.34
N GLN A 74 5.88 20.91 -9.24
CA GLN A 74 6.79 20.62 -8.12
C GLN A 74 7.90 19.64 -8.51
N GLY A 75 7.75 18.89 -9.60
CA GLY A 75 8.67 17.82 -9.98
C GLY A 75 8.41 16.54 -9.20
N LEU A 76 9.13 15.47 -9.54
CA LEU A 76 9.02 14.16 -8.89
C LEU A 76 10.36 13.78 -8.28
N PHE A 77 11.37 13.57 -9.15
CA PHE A 77 12.73 13.25 -8.75
C PHE A 77 13.67 14.45 -8.81
N PHE A 78 13.34 15.45 -9.64
CA PHE A 78 14.16 16.63 -9.88
C PHE A 78 13.31 17.89 -9.85
N ASN A 79 13.92 18.99 -9.43
CA ASN A 79 13.37 20.32 -9.60
C ASN A 79 13.33 20.64 -11.11
N LEU A 80 12.14 20.93 -11.64
CA LEU A 80 11.96 21.15 -13.08
C LEU A 80 12.62 22.42 -13.62
N ARG A 81 13.05 23.35 -12.74
CA ARG A 81 13.76 24.58 -13.11
C ARG A 81 15.27 24.45 -12.99
N THR A 82 15.75 23.85 -11.90
CA THR A 82 17.20 23.79 -11.60
C THR A 82 17.85 22.48 -12.02
N GLY A 83 17.06 21.42 -12.22
CA GLY A 83 17.58 20.07 -12.48
C GLY A 83 18.16 19.38 -11.25
N GLU A 84 18.12 20.02 -10.07
CA GLU A 84 18.64 19.43 -8.84
C GLU A 84 17.75 18.27 -8.35
N PRO A 85 18.35 17.21 -7.77
CA PRO A 85 17.58 16.09 -7.24
C PRO A 85 16.75 16.51 -6.01
N LEU A 86 15.56 15.94 -5.88
CA LEU A 86 14.62 16.19 -4.76
C LEU A 86 14.64 15.09 -3.69
N LEU A 87 15.57 14.14 -3.78
CA LEU A 87 15.61 12.95 -2.91
C LEU A 87 15.88 13.27 -1.43
N GLU A 88 16.55 14.40 -1.14
CA GLU A 88 16.85 14.83 0.23
C GLU A 88 15.73 15.65 0.87
N GLN A 89 14.61 15.85 0.17
CA GLN A 89 13.47 16.60 0.69
C GLN A 89 12.64 15.75 1.66
N GLN A 90 12.02 16.41 2.65
CA GLN A 90 11.18 15.76 3.64
C GLN A 90 10.06 14.92 3.00
N GLY A 91 9.48 15.39 1.89
CA GLY A 91 8.44 14.65 1.15
C GLY A 91 8.93 13.32 0.60
N ALA A 92 10.17 13.26 0.08
CA ALA A 92 10.76 12.05 -0.44
C ALA A 92 11.01 11.04 0.71
N ALA A 93 11.65 11.48 1.79
CA ALA A 93 11.86 10.65 2.97
C ALA A 93 10.55 10.10 3.54
N HIS A 94 9.52 10.95 3.67
CA HIS A 94 8.19 10.55 4.12
C HIS A 94 7.56 9.49 3.21
N SER A 95 7.61 9.70 1.90
CA SER A 95 7.02 8.75 0.95
C SER A 95 7.68 7.37 0.99
N PHE A 96 9.01 7.29 1.15
CA PHE A 96 9.71 6.02 1.25
C PHE A 96 9.42 5.31 2.58
N ALA A 97 9.36 6.06 3.68
CA ALA A 97 8.97 5.50 4.98
C ALA A 97 7.53 4.95 4.96
N LEU A 98 6.61 5.64 4.30
CA LEU A 98 5.23 5.18 4.13
C LEU A 98 5.17 3.90 3.28
N LEU A 99 5.94 3.84 2.17
CA LEU A 99 6.02 2.66 1.32
C LEU A 99 6.56 1.45 2.06
N GLU A 100 7.64 1.62 2.83
CA GLU A 100 8.21 0.57 3.65
C GLU A 100 7.20 0.01 4.66
N GLN A 101 6.52 0.91 5.38
CA GLN A 101 5.52 0.52 6.38
C GLN A 101 4.32 -0.20 5.75
N LEU A 102 3.79 0.28 4.62
CA LEU A 102 2.69 -0.39 3.94
C LEU A 102 3.11 -1.74 3.36
N LEU A 103 4.31 -1.85 2.80
CA LEU A 103 4.84 -3.11 2.25
C LEU A 103 5.00 -4.16 3.35
N ALA A 104 5.47 -3.75 4.54
CA ALA A 104 5.64 -4.63 5.70
C ALA A 104 4.33 -5.27 6.19
N LEU A 105 3.17 -4.68 5.85
CA LEU A 105 1.84 -5.19 6.20
C LEU A 105 1.27 -6.15 5.14
N SER A 106 2.11 -6.65 4.22
CA SER A 106 1.71 -7.53 3.12
C SER A 106 2.12 -8.99 3.31
N PRO A 107 1.37 -9.95 2.72
CA PRO A 107 1.78 -11.35 2.71
C PRO A 107 3.17 -11.56 2.09
N PHE A 108 3.48 -10.78 1.06
CA PHE A 108 4.78 -10.82 0.38
C PHE A 108 5.94 -10.47 1.32
N ALA A 109 5.79 -9.46 2.18
CA ALA A 109 6.82 -9.13 3.15
C ALA A 109 7.00 -10.20 4.23
N ALA A 110 5.92 -10.91 4.60
CA ALA A 110 5.97 -11.97 5.58
C ALA A 110 6.61 -13.27 5.06
N TYR A 111 6.35 -13.62 3.80
CA TYR A 111 6.70 -14.94 3.26
C TYR A 111 7.72 -14.92 2.11
N GLY A 112 7.89 -13.78 1.45
CA GLY A 112 8.66 -13.64 0.21
C GLY A 112 7.89 -14.14 -1.04
N PRO A 113 8.49 -13.97 -2.23
CA PRO A 113 7.88 -14.45 -3.46
C PRO A 113 7.92 -15.98 -3.54
N ASN A 114 6.89 -16.58 -4.16
CA ASN A 114 6.77 -18.03 -4.39
C ASN A 114 6.66 -18.92 -3.13
N HIS A 115 6.27 -18.35 -1.99
CA HIS A 115 5.96 -19.14 -0.80
C HIS A 115 4.59 -19.81 -0.89
N ALA A 116 4.43 -21.02 -0.36
CA ALA A 116 3.16 -21.77 -0.42
C ALA A 116 1.99 -21.11 0.35
N ALA A 117 2.29 -20.16 1.23
CA ALA A 117 1.31 -19.36 1.98
C ALA A 117 1.04 -17.99 1.32
N PHE A 118 1.49 -17.80 0.07
CA PHE A 118 1.28 -16.60 -0.70
C PHE A 118 0.78 -16.99 -2.10
N ASP A 119 -0.53 -16.92 -2.30
CA ASP A 119 -1.18 -17.28 -3.57
C ASP A 119 -1.11 -16.13 -4.60
N GLY A 120 -0.59 -14.98 -4.17
CA GLY A 120 -0.47 -13.76 -4.95
C GLY A 120 -1.50 -12.73 -4.52
N HIS A 121 -1.07 -11.47 -4.50
CA HIS A 121 -1.83 -10.33 -3.96
C HIS A 121 -3.32 -10.26 -4.34
N ALA A 122 -3.67 -10.49 -5.61
CA ALA A 122 -5.06 -10.44 -6.05
C ALA A 122 -5.88 -11.65 -5.57
N LEU A 123 -5.27 -12.85 -5.49
CA LEU A 123 -5.96 -14.06 -5.03
C LEU A 123 -6.11 -14.06 -3.51
N ASP A 124 -5.08 -13.68 -2.77
CA ASP A 124 -5.14 -13.50 -1.31
C ASP A 124 -6.26 -12.51 -0.93
N PHE A 125 -6.35 -11.37 -1.62
CA PHE A 125 -7.43 -10.40 -1.39
C PHE A 125 -8.83 -11.00 -1.66
N LYS A 126 -9.00 -11.79 -2.74
CA LYS A 126 -10.27 -12.46 -3.07
C LYS A 126 -10.64 -13.55 -2.06
N GLN A 127 -9.65 -14.22 -1.47
CA GLN A 127 -9.84 -15.17 -0.37
C GLN A 127 -10.09 -14.49 0.98
N GLY A 128 -10.05 -13.15 1.01
CA GLY A 128 -10.30 -12.35 2.19
C GLY A 128 -9.12 -12.18 3.12
N ARG A 129 -7.92 -12.62 2.70
CA ARG A 129 -6.65 -12.59 3.47
C ARG A 129 -6.07 -11.19 3.67
N CYS A 130 -6.66 -10.16 3.06
CA CYS A 130 -6.22 -8.78 3.13
C CYS A 130 -7.40 -7.82 3.26
N ALA A 131 -7.27 -6.78 4.09
CA ALA A 131 -8.28 -5.72 4.18
C ALA A 131 -8.27 -4.78 2.96
N PHE A 132 -7.07 -4.52 2.42
CA PHE A 132 -6.86 -3.68 1.24
C PHE A 132 -6.05 -4.40 0.16
N LEU A 133 -6.14 -3.94 -1.08
CA LEU A 133 -5.32 -4.41 -2.21
C LEU A 133 -4.84 -3.21 -3.02
N ALA A 134 -3.52 -3.08 -3.18
CA ALA A 134 -2.92 -2.14 -4.12
C ALA A 134 -2.59 -2.88 -5.41
N GLY A 135 -3.31 -2.64 -6.51
CA GLY A 135 -3.10 -3.42 -7.73
C GLY A 135 -4.23 -3.41 -8.75
N THR A 136 -4.28 -4.48 -9.54
CA THR A 136 -5.42 -4.84 -10.38
C THR A 136 -5.98 -6.17 -9.86
N GLN A 137 -7.30 -6.31 -9.77
CA GLN A 137 -7.96 -7.56 -9.38
C GLN A 137 -7.93 -8.62 -10.47
#